data_AF-A0A432WX73-F1
#
_entry.id   AF-A0A432WX73-F1
#
_cell.length_a   1.000
_cell.length_b   1.000
_cell.length_c   1.000
_cell.angle_alpha   90.00
_cell.angle_beta   90.00
_cell.angle_gamma   90.00
#
_symmetry.space_group_name_H-M   'P 1'
#
loop_
_entity.id
_entity.type
_entity.pdbx_description
1 polymer ?
#
loop_
_entity_poly.entity_id
_entity_poly.type
_entity_poly.pdbx_seq_one_letter_code
_entity_poly.pdbx_strand_id
1 'polypeptide(L)'
;MQIQKRFLVIGAFALVVLLALIMFWRGVLTGNEDGEQRATTAGPEGLPVVTLAKPRKNHNVPDFGAISDIPTRKIEFFSYLLPAINEQNAHILKQRAQIERLQQKFERGEALTAKEQRWLNNLASFYRVNAASEADRFATLLRRVDIIPDTLVLIQAANESGWGTSRFAADARNFFGQWCWTEGCGLVPASRGEGQIHEVREFNSVTESVRSYIRNLNTHDAYQDLRQIRAELRQASLPITAQPLTHGLMSYSERGEDYIVELNQMIRVNLPIIREVRESFESNSDHNNQTASAN
;
A
#
# COMPACT_ATOMS: atom_id res chain seq x y z
N MET A 1 -11.50 70.10 -9.45
CA MET A 1 -10.12 69.91 -8.95
C MET A 1 -10.08 68.57 -8.22
N GLN A 2 -9.38 67.58 -8.79
CA GLN A 2 -9.01 66.21 -8.29
C GLN A 2 -10.15 65.28 -7.79
N ILE A 3 -10.63 64.25 -8.53
CA ILE A 3 -10.07 62.94 -8.99
C ILE A 3 -9.88 61.90 -7.85
N GLN A 4 -10.42 60.68 -8.12
CA GLN A 4 -10.14 59.32 -7.59
C GLN A 4 -11.30 58.75 -6.73
N LYS A 5 -12.27 57.99 -7.28
CA LYS A 5 -12.30 56.58 -7.71
C LYS A 5 -12.42 55.55 -6.56
N ARG A 6 -13.29 54.54 -6.80
CA ARG A 6 -13.45 53.18 -6.20
C ARG A 6 -14.62 53.06 -5.19
N PHE A 7 -15.57 52.12 -5.24
CA PHE A 7 -15.86 50.95 -6.09
C PHE A 7 -17.39 50.74 -6.16
N LEU A 8 -17.86 50.25 -7.30
CA LEU A 8 -19.25 50.12 -7.73
C LEU A 8 -19.72 48.65 -7.60
N VAL A 9 -20.84 48.47 -6.90
CA VAL A 9 -21.97 47.52 -7.12
C VAL A 9 -21.71 46.01 -7.06
N ILE A 10 -22.20 45.44 -5.96
CA ILE A 10 -22.70 44.07 -5.83
C ILE A 10 -24.18 44.09 -6.27
N GLY A 11 -24.59 43.22 -7.19
CA GLY A 11 -26.02 43.03 -7.47
C GLY A 11 -26.34 42.29 -8.76
N ALA A 12 -27.05 41.17 -8.60
CA ALA A 12 -27.83 40.40 -9.58
C ALA A 12 -27.06 39.48 -10.55
N PHE A 13 -27.11 38.17 -10.27
CA PHE A 13 -27.62 37.15 -11.21
C PHE A 13 -27.80 35.82 -10.46
N ALA A 14 -28.82 35.77 -9.60
CA ALA A 14 -29.53 34.53 -9.34
C ALA A 14 -30.51 34.32 -10.51
N LEU A 15 -30.77 33.05 -10.86
CA LEU A 15 -31.83 32.56 -11.76
C LEU A 15 -31.42 32.15 -13.21
N VAL A 16 -30.57 31.11 -13.38
CA VAL A 16 -30.51 30.34 -14.66
C VAL A 16 -30.33 28.80 -14.50
N VAL A 17 -30.30 28.19 -13.31
CA VAL A 17 -29.97 26.73 -13.20
C VAL A 17 -31.15 25.85 -12.73
N LEU A 18 -32.39 26.35 -12.82
CA LEU A 18 -33.57 25.59 -12.44
C LEU A 18 -34.49 25.39 -13.65
N LEU A 19 -34.06 24.65 -14.68
CA LEU A 19 -34.89 24.11 -15.78
C LEU A 19 -34.09 23.17 -16.73
N ALA A 20 -33.30 22.23 -16.20
CA ALA A 20 -32.63 21.19 -17.01
C ALA A 20 -32.65 19.80 -16.35
N LEU A 21 -33.70 19.50 -15.58
CA LEU A 21 -33.84 18.27 -14.79
C LEU A 21 -34.97 17.31 -15.25
N ILE A 22 -35.57 17.49 -16.44
CA ILE A 22 -36.75 16.67 -16.84
C ILE A 22 -36.69 16.10 -18.29
N MET A 23 -35.53 16.08 -18.96
CA MET A 23 -35.45 15.41 -20.29
C MET A 23 -34.12 14.71 -20.57
N PHE A 24 -33.76 13.71 -19.75
CA PHE A 24 -32.82 12.66 -20.19
C PHE A 24 -33.08 11.30 -19.53
N TRP A 25 -34.35 11.03 -19.22
CA TRP A 25 -34.83 9.73 -18.73
C TRP A 25 -35.79 9.13 -19.76
N ARG A 26 -35.27 8.83 -20.95
CA ARG A 26 -35.89 7.91 -21.93
C ARG A 26 -34.92 7.63 -23.07
N GLY A 27 -34.49 6.37 -23.18
CA GLY A 27 -33.80 5.82 -24.33
C GLY A 27 -32.35 5.46 -24.04
N VAL A 28 -32.09 4.20 -23.67
CA VAL A 28 -31.49 3.18 -24.54
C VAL A 28 -31.40 1.90 -23.69
N LEU A 29 -32.36 0.99 -23.88
CA LEU A 29 -32.26 -0.42 -23.53
C LEU A 29 -32.33 -1.20 -24.84
N THR A 30 -31.18 -1.64 -25.33
CA THR A 30 -31.03 -2.83 -26.18
C THR A 30 -29.67 -3.40 -25.86
N GLY A 31 -29.65 -4.62 -25.33
CA GLY A 31 -28.43 -5.33 -24.96
C GLY A 31 -27.64 -5.83 -26.15
N ASN A 32 -26.45 -6.35 -25.84
CA ASN A 32 -26.01 -7.63 -26.36
C ASN A 32 -24.91 -8.18 -25.44
N GLU A 33 -25.17 -9.33 -24.85
CA GLU A 33 -24.15 -10.22 -24.31
C GLU A 33 -23.56 -10.96 -25.50
N ASP A 34 -22.30 -10.72 -25.83
CA ASP A 34 -21.57 -11.54 -26.79
C ASP A 34 -20.27 -12.02 -26.14
N GLY A 35 -20.19 -13.35 -26.00
CA GLY A 35 -19.13 -14.06 -25.34
C GLY A 35 -17.79 -13.95 -26.05
N GLU A 36 -16.73 -13.82 -25.27
CA GLU A 36 -15.37 -13.80 -25.80
C GLU A 36 -14.76 -15.21 -25.73
N GLN A 37 -14.68 -15.83 -26.91
CA GLN A 37 -13.95 -17.08 -27.12
C GLN A 37 -12.45 -16.84 -26.90
N ARG A 38 -11.87 -17.68 -26.05
CA ARG A 38 -10.43 -17.83 -25.81
C ARG A 38 -9.74 -18.31 -27.10
N ALA A 39 -8.95 -17.45 -27.72
CA ALA A 39 -7.92 -17.84 -28.66
C ALA A 39 -6.57 -17.98 -27.92
N THR A 40 -6.14 -19.22 -27.71
CA THR A 40 -4.81 -19.60 -27.24
C THR A 40 -3.79 -19.51 -28.37
N THR A 41 -2.80 -18.63 -28.24
CA THR A 41 -1.50 -18.76 -28.93
C THR A 41 -0.38 -18.39 -27.95
N ALA A 42 0.64 -19.25 -27.88
CA ALA A 42 1.70 -19.23 -26.87
C ALA A 42 2.83 -18.23 -27.23
N GLY A 43 3.23 -17.43 -26.22
CA GLY A 43 4.29 -16.40 -26.18
C GLY A 43 4.29 -15.78 -24.75
N PRO A 44 5.40 -15.22 -24.24
CA PRO A 44 5.87 -15.41 -22.85
C PRO A 44 4.85 -15.00 -21.78
N GLU A 45 4.70 -15.86 -20.78
CA GLU A 45 3.71 -15.80 -19.70
C GLU A 45 3.63 -14.45 -18.98
N GLY A 46 2.41 -14.13 -18.55
CA GLY A 46 1.92 -12.78 -18.27
C GLY A 46 2.72 -11.99 -17.23
N LEU A 47 3.15 -10.79 -17.65
CA LEU A 47 3.68 -9.74 -16.77
C LEU A 47 2.74 -9.56 -15.55
N PRO A 48 3.27 -9.48 -14.32
CA PRO A 48 2.44 -9.27 -13.14
C PRO A 48 1.68 -7.95 -13.29
N VAL A 49 0.37 -7.94 -13.06
CA VAL A 49 -0.42 -6.72 -13.25
C VAL A 49 0.10 -5.64 -12.28
N VAL A 50 0.44 -4.46 -12.80
CA VAL A 50 0.70 -3.27 -11.98
C VAL A 50 -0.66 -2.73 -11.55
N THR A 51 -1.29 -3.40 -10.60
CA THR A 51 -2.66 -3.09 -10.20
C THR A 51 -2.65 -2.04 -9.10
N LEU A 52 -3.22 -0.88 -9.37
CA LEU A 52 -3.96 -0.12 -8.35
C LEU A 52 -5.25 -0.91 -8.06
N ALA A 53 -5.11 -2.10 -7.47
CA ALA A 53 -6.22 -3.02 -7.25
C ALA A 53 -7.43 -2.29 -6.67
N LYS A 54 -8.58 -2.51 -7.31
CA LYS A 54 -9.88 -2.24 -6.70
C LYS A 54 -9.94 -3.03 -5.40
N PRO A 55 -10.30 -2.41 -4.29
CA PRO A 55 -10.29 -3.08 -3.00
C PRO A 55 -11.26 -4.25 -3.01
N ARG A 56 -10.79 -5.41 -2.54
CA ARG A 56 -11.68 -6.48 -2.11
C ARG A 56 -12.31 -6.01 -0.81
N LYS A 57 -13.63 -5.82 -0.76
CA LYS A 57 -14.34 -5.54 0.50
C LYS A 57 -14.16 -6.76 1.39
N ASN A 58 -13.22 -6.70 2.33
CA ASN A 58 -13.14 -7.71 3.38
C ASN A 58 -13.87 -7.13 4.59
N HIS A 59 -14.93 -7.82 4.99
CA HIS A 59 -15.89 -7.33 5.95
C HIS A 59 -15.39 -7.62 7.37
N ASN A 60 -15.14 -6.53 8.09
CA ASN A 60 -14.95 -6.40 9.53
C ASN A 60 -13.52 -6.57 10.06
N VAL A 61 -13.09 -5.54 10.78
CA VAL A 61 -11.94 -5.57 11.69
C VAL A 61 -12.42 -6.26 12.97
N PRO A 62 -11.67 -7.23 13.52
CA PRO A 62 -12.00 -7.81 14.82
C PRO A 62 -12.08 -6.72 15.89
N ASP A 63 -13.00 -6.86 16.83
CA ASP A 63 -13.03 -6.00 18.01
C ASP A 63 -11.90 -6.42 18.96
N PHE A 64 -10.68 -5.95 18.68
CA PHE A 64 -9.51 -6.21 19.51
C PHE A 64 -9.68 -5.60 20.92
N GLY A 65 -10.52 -4.59 21.09
CA GLY A 65 -10.82 -3.98 22.39
C GLY A 65 -11.59 -4.91 23.31
N ALA A 66 -12.44 -5.78 22.74
CA ALA A 66 -13.19 -6.80 23.48
C ALA A 66 -12.31 -7.97 23.99
N ILE A 67 -11.07 -8.13 23.49
CA ILE A 67 -10.15 -9.20 23.91
C ILE A 67 -9.31 -8.71 25.09
N SER A 68 -9.68 -9.13 26.30
CA SER A 68 -8.99 -8.74 27.53
C SER A 68 -7.64 -9.44 27.74
N ASP A 69 -7.51 -10.69 27.29
CA ASP A 69 -6.25 -11.43 27.39
C ASP A 69 -5.21 -10.86 26.40
N ILE A 70 -4.11 -10.34 26.94
CA ILE A 70 -3.10 -9.62 26.15
C ILE A 70 -2.43 -10.58 25.14
N PRO A 71 -1.91 -11.76 25.53
CA PRO A 71 -1.36 -12.72 24.57
C PRO A 71 -2.32 -13.08 23.44
N THR A 72 -3.57 -13.45 23.76
CA THR A 72 -4.60 -13.77 22.76
C THR A 72 -4.84 -12.60 21.82
N ARG A 73 -4.98 -11.37 22.35
CA ARG A 73 -5.17 -10.19 21.49
C ARG A 73 -4.02 -9.98 20.52
N LYS A 74 -2.77 -10.20 20.95
CA LYS A 74 -1.59 -10.09 20.07
C LYS A 74 -1.59 -11.15 18.97
N ILE A 75 -1.94 -12.40 19.31
CA ILE A 75 -2.07 -13.50 18.34
C ILE A 75 -3.14 -13.17 17.31
N GLU A 76 -4.33 -12.76 17.75
CA GLU A 76 -5.43 -12.37 16.86
C GLU A 76 -5.06 -11.18 15.97
N PHE A 77 -4.41 -10.17 16.55
CA PHE A 77 -3.96 -8.98 15.82
C PHE A 77 -2.96 -9.32 14.73
N PHE A 78 -1.95 -10.13 15.05
CA PHE A 78 -0.96 -10.56 14.05
C PHE A 78 -1.59 -11.47 13.00
N SER A 79 -2.45 -12.41 13.40
CA SER A 79 -3.14 -13.32 12.50
C SER A 79 -4.05 -12.60 11.52
N TYR A 80 -4.68 -11.50 11.94
CA TYR A 80 -5.52 -10.68 11.08
C TYR A 80 -4.71 -9.95 9.97
N LEU A 81 -3.52 -9.43 10.30
CA LEU A 81 -2.72 -8.62 9.38
C LEU A 81 -1.79 -9.45 8.47
N LEU A 82 -1.24 -10.55 8.99
CA LEU A 82 -0.20 -11.33 8.30
C LEU A 82 -0.58 -11.78 6.88
N PRO A 83 -1.82 -12.25 6.60
CA PRO A 83 -2.22 -12.62 5.24
C PRO A 83 -2.06 -11.49 4.22
N ALA A 84 -2.52 -10.29 4.57
CA ALA A 84 -2.44 -9.12 3.70
C ALA A 84 -0.99 -8.68 3.46
N ILE A 85 -0.14 -8.82 4.46
CA ILE A 85 1.29 -8.51 4.37
C ILE A 85 1.99 -9.50 3.45
N ASN A 86 1.75 -10.80 3.64
CA ASN A 86 2.33 -11.86 2.83
C ASN A 86 1.86 -11.77 1.37
N GLU A 87 0.57 -11.51 1.13
CA GLU A 87 0.03 -11.29 -0.21
C GLU A 87 0.75 -10.13 -0.91
N GLN A 88 0.92 -9.00 -0.21
CA GLN A 88 1.58 -7.82 -0.78
C GLN A 88 3.07 -8.04 -1.04
N ASN A 89 3.79 -8.70 -0.12
CA ASN A 89 5.20 -9.03 -0.32
C ASN A 89 5.40 -10.03 -1.46
N ALA A 90 4.54 -11.05 -1.58
CA ALA A 90 4.56 -11.98 -2.70
C ALA A 90 4.30 -11.26 -4.03
N HIS A 91 3.38 -10.29 -4.05
CA HIS A 91 3.15 -9.46 -5.23
C HIS A 91 4.39 -8.64 -5.62
N ILE A 92 5.05 -8.00 -4.64
CA ILE A 92 6.28 -7.23 -4.86
C ILE A 92 7.40 -8.12 -5.42
N LEU A 93 7.59 -9.33 -4.88
CA LEU A 93 8.61 -10.25 -5.36
C LEU A 93 8.37 -10.68 -6.82
N LYS A 94 7.12 -10.89 -7.22
CA LYS A 94 6.77 -11.15 -8.63
C LYS A 94 7.13 -9.97 -9.54
N GLN A 95 6.84 -8.74 -9.11
CA GLN A 95 7.24 -7.53 -9.84
C GLN A 95 8.76 -7.44 -9.95
N ARG A 96 9.47 -7.66 -8.85
CA ARG A 96 10.93 -7.62 -8.78
C ARG A 96 11.57 -8.62 -9.74
N ALA A 97 11.17 -9.88 -9.70
CA ALA A 97 11.69 -10.91 -10.61
C ALA A 97 11.47 -10.54 -12.08
N GLN A 98 10.35 -9.88 -12.40
CA GLN A 98 10.12 -9.38 -13.75
C GLN A 98 11.04 -8.20 -14.11
N ILE A 99 11.33 -7.28 -13.18
CA ILE A 99 12.31 -6.21 -13.41
C ILE A 99 13.69 -6.81 -13.71
N GLU A 100 14.14 -7.79 -12.91
CA GLU A 100 15.44 -8.44 -13.08
C GLU A 100 15.56 -9.13 -14.45
N ARG A 101 14.51 -9.83 -14.91
CA ARG A 101 14.47 -10.43 -16.26
C ARG A 101 14.57 -9.38 -17.37
N LEU A 102 13.85 -8.27 -17.25
CA LEU A 102 13.87 -7.20 -18.25
C LEU A 102 15.20 -6.44 -18.24
N GLN A 103 15.82 -6.28 -17.07
CA GLN A 103 17.15 -5.70 -16.95
C GLN A 103 18.19 -6.56 -17.68
N GLN A 104 18.21 -7.87 -17.44
CA GLN A 104 19.13 -8.79 -18.13
C GLN A 104 18.94 -8.76 -19.65
N LYS A 105 17.68 -8.66 -20.11
CA LYS A 105 17.36 -8.50 -21.54
C LYS A 105 17.96 -7.21 -22.10
N PHE A 106 17.77 -6.08 -21.40
CA PHE A 106 18.36 -4.79 -21.76
C PHE A 106 19.90 -4.83 -21.78
N GLU A 107 20.53 -5.44 -20.78
CA GLU A 107 21.99 -5.57 -20.68
C GLU A 107 22.60 -6.41 -21.82
N ARG A 108 21.84 -7.35 -22.39
CA ARG A 108 22.24 -8.10 -23.59
C ARG A 108 22.04 -7.32 -24.90
N GLY A 109 21.55 -6.09 -24.84
CA GLY A 109 21.24 -5.27 -26.01
C GLY A 109 19.97 -5.67 -26.75
N GLU A 110 19.13 -6.54 -26.16
CA GLU A 110 17.86 -6.93 -26.75
C GLU A 110 16.79 -5.85 -26.54
N ALA A 111 16.01 -5.55 -27.59
CA ALA A 111 14.93 -4.58 -27.49
C ALA A 111 13.77 -5.09 -26.62
N LEU A 112 13.29 -4.23 -25.71
CA LEU A 112 12.05 -4.50 -24.97
C LEU A 112 10.85 -4.36 -25.91
N THR A 113 9.89 -5.28 -25.79
CA THR A 113 8.63 -5.21 -26.52
C THR A 113 7.79 -4.03 -26.04
N ALA A 114 6.85 -3.57 -26.87
CA ALA A 114 5.94 -2.49 -26.48
C ALA A 114 5.12 -2.81 -25.20
N LYS A 115 4.81 -4.09 -24.95
CA LYS A 115 4.11 -4.53 -23.74
C LYS A 115 5.01 -4.43 -22.50
N GLU A 116 6.27 -4.84 -22.61
CA GLU A 116 7.28 -4.73 -21.54
C GLU A 116 7.57 -3.27 -21.22
N GLN A 117 7.73 -2.42 -22.23
CA GLN A 117 7.97 -0.99 -22.03
C GLN A 117 6.78 -0.31 -21.33
N ARG A 118 5.54 -0.61 -21.75
CA ARG A 118 4.34 -0.10 -21.07
C ARG A 118 4.27 -0.56 -19.62
N TRP A 119 4.61 -1.83 -19.36
CA TRP A 119 4.63 -2.36 -18.01
C TRP A 119 5.66 -1.66 -17.12
N LEU A 120 6.89 -1.46 -17.61
CA LEU A 120 7.93 -0.70 -16.89
C LEU A 120 7.52 0.74 -16.65
N ASN A 121 6.91 1.41 -17.62
CA ASN A 121 6.42 2.78 -17.47
C ASN A 121 5.34 2.88 -16.38
N ASN A 122 4.39 1.94 -16.36
CA ASN A 122 3.35 1.90 -15.33
C ASN A 122 3.94 1.63 -13.95
N LEU A 123 4.91 0.71 -13.86
CA LEU A 123 5.60 0.38 -12.62
C LEU A 123 6.42 1.56 -12.10
N ALA A 124 7.18 2.23 -12.97
CA ALA A 124 7.94 3.43 -12.65
C ALA A 124 7.02 4.55 -12.14
N SER A 125 5.89 4.80 -12.81
CA SER A 125 4.88 5.76 -12.34
C SER A 125 4.32 5.38 -10.96
N PHE A 126 3.92 4.11 -10.77
CA PHE A 126 3.39 3.62 -9.50
C PHE A 126 4.39 3.78 -8.35
N TYR A 127 5.67 3.46 -8.60
CA TYR A 127 6.76 3.61 -7.64
C TYR A 127 7.42 5.00 -7.65
N ARG A 128 6.85 5.99 -8.37
CA ARG A 128 7.35 7.38 -8.47
C ARG A 128 8.81 7.50 -8.93
N VAL A 129 9.26 6.62 -9.81
CA VAL A 129 10.62 6.61 -10.35
C VAL A 129 10.74 7.59 -11.50
N ASN A 130 11.56 8.61 -11.29
CA ASN A 130 12.07 9.49 -12.33
C ASN A 130 13.55 9.13 -12.57
N ALA A 131 13.93 8.79 -13.79
CA ALA A 131 15.26 8.30 -14.12
C ALA A 131 15.81 9.03 -15.36
N ALA A 132 17.11 9.31 -15.37
CA ALA A 132 17.78 10.00 -16.48
C ALA A 132 18.11 9.05 -17.64
N SER A 133 18.27 7.76 -17.34
CA SER A 133 18.54 6.71 -18.32
C SER A 133 17.74 5.44 -18.02
N GLU A 134 17.73 4.52 -18.98
CA GLU A 134 17.12 3.20 -18.82
C GLU A 134 17.83 2.37 -17.74
N ALA A 135 19.17 2.45 -17.66
CA ALA A 135 19.94 1.80 -16.60
C ALA A 135 19.58 2.36 -15.21
N ASP A 136 19.47 3.68 -15.08
CA ASP A 136 19.04 4.33 -13.82
C ASP A 136 17.60 3.93 -13.44
N ARG A 137 16.74 3.73 -14.45
CA ARG A 137 15.37 3.28 -14.25
C ARG A 137 15.34 1.89 -13.62
N PHE A 138 16.10 0.94 -14.17
CA PHE A 138 16.23 -0.40 -13.61
C PHE A 138 16.82 -0.38 -12.20
N ALA A 139 17.93 0.34 -11.99
CA ALA A 139 18.57 0.44 -10.68
C ALA A 139 17.63 1.04 -9.61
N THR A 140 16.90 2.10 -9.96
CA THR A 140 15.98 2.75 -9.03
C THR A 140 14.75 1.90 -8.75
N LEU A 141 14.19 1.24 -9.78
CA LEU A 141 13.10 0.28 -9.60
C LEU A 141 13.52 -0.87 -8.68
N LEU A 142 14.70 -1.46 -8.87
CA LEU A 142 15.18 -2.53 -7.99
C LEU A 142 15.46 -2.06 -6.56
N ARG A 143 15.72 -0.77 -6.32
CA ARG A 143 15.81 -0.24 -4.95
C ARG A 143 14.43 -0.06 -4.29
N ARG A 144 13.42 0.35 -5.08
CA ARG A 144 12.05 0.63 -4.59
C ARG A 144 11.16 -0.61 -4.52
N VAL A 145 11.25 -1.52 -5.50
CA VAL A 145 10.43 -2.72 -5.62
C VAL A 145 11.07 -3.87 -4.87
N ASP A 146 10.89 -3.87 -3.56
CA ASP A 146 11.33 -4.94 -2.69
C ASP A 146 10.46 -5.03 -1.42
N ILE A 147 10.52 -6.17 -0.74
CA ILE A 147 9.69 -6.51 0.40
C ILE A 147 9.95 -5.58 1.60
N ILE A 148 8.95 -5.51 2.48
CA ILE A 148 9.13 -5.02 3.85
C ILE A 148 8.88 -6.22 4.77
N PRO A 149 9.81 -6.59 5.67
CA PRO A 149 9.64 -7.73 6.57
C PRO A 149 8.33 -7.62 7.33
N ASP A 150 7.57 -8.69 7.35
CA ASP A 150 6.29 -8.78 8.06
C ASP A 150 6.40 -8.41 9.55
N THR A 151 7.48 -8.81 10.25
CA THR A 151 7.73 -8.37 11.62
C THR A 151 7.72 -6.85 11.74
N LEU A 152 8.35 -6.14 10.80
CA LEU A 152 8.40 -4.68 10.85
C LEU A 152 7.00 -4.09 10.65
N VAL A 153 6.26 -4.58 9.66
CA VAL A 153 4.89 -4.12 9.37
C VAL A 153 3.95 -4.40 10.54
N LEU A 154 4.00 -5.61 11.11
CA LEU A 154 3.16 -6.02 12.24
C LEU A 154 3.42 -5.18 13.49
N ILE A 155 4.69 -4.92 13.81
CA ILE A 155 5.05 -4.15 15.00
C ILE A 155 4.70 -2.67 14.82
N GLN A 156 4.95 -2.09 13.65
CA GLN A 156 4.51 -0.72 13.38
C GLN A 156 2.98 -0.62 13.43
N ALA A 157 2.25 -1.57 12.83
CA ALA A 157 0.79 -1.61 12.97
C ALA A 157 0.35 -1.68 14.45
N ALA A 158 0.99 -2.53 15.26
CA ALA A 158 0.68 -2.66 16.68
C ALA A 158 0.93 -1.35 17.44
N ASN A 159 2.06 -0.70 17.16
CA ASN A 159 2.44 0.57 17.77
C ASN A 159 1.47 1.70 17.38
N GLU A 160 1.22 1.89 16.08
CA GLU A 160 0.41 2.99 15.57
C GLU A 160 -1.10 2.85 15.88
N SER A 161 -1.60 1.61 16.03
CA SER A 161 -3.02 1.35 16.27
C SER A 161 -3.36 0.97 17.71
N GLY A 162 -2.37 0.87 18.60
CA GLY A 162 -2.57 0.35 19.95
C GLY A 162 -3.11 -1.08 19.93
N TRP A 163 -2.47 -1.97 19.17
CA TRP A 163 -2.92 -3.35 18.96
C TRP A 163 -4.33 -3.47 18.35
N GLY A 164 -4.66 -2.54 17.43
CA GLY A 164 -5.93 -2.53 16.70
C GLY A 164 -7.10 -1.89 17.44
N THR A 165 -6.90 -1.38 18.66
CA THR A 165 -7.97 -0.79 19.48
C THR A 165 -8.29 0.66 19.12
N SER A 166 -7.42 1.33 18.36
CA SER A 166 -7.68 2.68 17.85
C SER A 166 -8.94 2.72 16.99
N ARG A 167 -9.76 3.76 17.17
CA ARG A 167 -10.94 4.02 16.30
C ARG A 167 -10.57 4.09 14.82
N PHE A 168 -9.37 4.56 14.48
CA PHE A 168 -8.91 4.62 13.09
C PHE A 168 -8.64 3.24 12.50
N ALA A 169 -8.19 2.29 13.33
CA ALA A 169 -8.04 0.90 12.92
C ALA A 169 -9.41 0.23 12.79
N ALA A 170 -10.27 0.37 13.80
CA ALA A 170 -11.60 -0.24 13.82
C ALA A 170 -12.52 0.27 12.70
N ASP A 171 -12.68 1.58 12.59
CA ASP A 171 -13.68 2.20 11.71
C ASP A 171 -13.15 2.39 10.29
N ALA A 172 -11.88 2.80 10.17
CA ALA A 172 -11.26 3.17 8.89
C ALA A 172 -10.28 2.13 8.33
N ARG A 173 -10.06 1.00 9.02
CA ARG A 173 -9.06 -0.02 8.62
C ARG A 173 -7.65 0.57 8.48
N ASN A 174 -7.36 1.66 9.20
CA ASN A 174 -6.11 2.39 9.14
C ASN A 174 -5.23 2.08 10.34
N PHE A 175 -4.44 1.00 10.21
CA PHE A 175 -3.57 0.50 11.27
C PHE A 175 -2.24 1.26 11.40
N PHE A 176 -1.98 2.20 10.50
CA PHE A 176 -0.67 2.85 10.35
C PHE A 176 -0.75 4.38 10.43
N GLY A 177 -1.91 4.95 10.80
CA GLY A 177 -2.08 6.40 10.88
C GLY A 177 -1.91 7.14 9.55
N GLN A 178 -2.24 6.51 8.42
CA GLN A 178 -2.01 7.09 7.09
C GLN A 178 -2.92 8.29 6.84
N TRP A 179 -2.33 9.45 6.59
CA TRP A 179 -3.03 10.68 6.23
C TRP A 179 -3.49 10.70 4.77
N CYS A 180 -4.53 11.49 4.50
CA CYS A 180 -4.94 11.90 3.17
C CYS A 180 -5.41 13.37 3.18
N TRP A 181 -5.39 14.03 2.01
CA TRP A 181 -5.55 15.50 1.89
C TRP A 181 -6.70 15.89 0.95
N THR A 182 -7.59 14.96 0.65
CA THR A 182 -8.82 15.22 -0.12
C THR A 182 -9.99 15.20 0.85
N GLU A 183 -10.81 16.23 0.89
CA GLU A 183 -11.98 16.25 1.79
C GLU A 183 -12.86 15.00 1.58
N GLY A 184 -13.21 14.32 2.67
CA GLY A 184 -13.99 13.07 2.66
C GLY A 184 -13.19 11.82 2.27
N CYS A 185 -11.86 11.88 2.27
CA CYS A 185 -11.00 10.70 2.04
C CYS A 185 -10.87 9.79 3.27
N GLY A 186 -11.33 10.23 4.44
CA GLY A 186 -11.36 9.41 5.63
C GLY A 186 -11.97 10.09 6.85
N LEU A 187 -11.44 9.76 8.02
CA LEU A 187 -11.95 10.22 9.31
C LEU A 187 -11.25 11.50 9.75
N VAL A 188 -12.04 12.51 10.11
CA VAL A 188 -11.52 13.76 10.67
C VAL A 188 -10.96 13.51 12.09
N PRO A 189 -9.69 13.87 12.37
CA PRO A 189 -9.15 13.85 13.73
C PRO A 189 -9.89 14.81 14.64
N ALA A 190 -10.23 14.38 15.86
CA ALA A 190 -10.88 15.26 16.85
C ALA A 190 -9.99 16.46 17.24
N SER A 191 -8.67 16.30 17.16
CA SER A 191 -7.65 17.30 17.50
C SER A 191 -7.09 18.04 16.28
N ARG A 192 -7.80 18.07 15.14
CA ARG A 192 -7.34 18.77 13.94
C ARG A 192 -7.29 20.28 14.20
N GLY A 193 -6.09 20.85 14.16
CA GLY A 193 -5.88 22.29 14.32
C GLY A 193 -6.59 23.12 13.25
N GLU A 194 -6.91 24.37 13.59
CA GLU A 194 -7.58 25.30 12.68
C GLU A 194 -6.79 25.47 11.37
N GLY A 195 -7.48 25.38 10.23
CA GLY A 195 -6.87 25.49 8.89
C GLY A 195 -6.24 24.22 8.32
N GLN A 196 -6.17 23.12 9.08
CA GLN A 196 -5.67 21.85 8.55
C GLN A 196 -6.77 21.08 7.82
N ILE A 197 -6.48 20.59 6.61
CA ILE A 197 -7.44 19.85 5.75
C ILE A 197 -7.19 18.34 5.73
N HIS A 198 -6.17 17.85 6.45
CA HIS A 198 -5.84 16.44 6.44
C HIS A 198 -6.91 15.62 7.18
N GLU A 199 -7.09 14.38 6.73
CA GLU A 199 -7.95 13.37 7.34
C GLU A 199 -7.17 12.06 7.51
N VAL A 200 -7.58 11.21 8.44
CA VAL A 200 -7.03 9.85 8.56
C VAL A 200 -7.71 8.97 7.54
N ARG A 201 -6.97 8.53 6.53
CA ARG A 201 -7.50 7.80 5.37
C ARG A 201 -8.36 6.62 5.78
N GLU A 202 -9.53 6.51 5.18
CA GLU A 202 -10.33 5.30 5.23
C GLU A 202 -9.92 4.36 4.09
N PHE A 203 -9.78 3.08 4.42
CA PHE A 203 -9.52 2.03 3.46
C PHE A 203 -10.75 1.15 3.31
N ASN A 204 -10.93 0.58 2.13
CA ASN A 204 -12.02 -0.37 1.89
C ASN A 204 -11.70 -1.77 2.43
N SER A 205 -10.43 -2.07 2.71
CA SER A 205 -9.99 -3.31 3.35
C SER A 205 -8.60 -3.18 3.98
N VAL A 206 -8.29 -4.13 4.86
CA VAL A 206 -6.95 -4.26 5.47
C VAL A 206 -5.86 -4.45 4.41
N THR A 207 -6.12 -5.19 3.33
CA THR A 207 -5.19 -5.37 2.21
C THR A 207 -4.87 -4.04 1.53
N GLU A 208 -5.85 -3.15 1.35
CA GLU A 208 -5.62 -1.82 0.79
C GLU A 208 -4.75 -0.96 1.70
N SER A 209 -5.02 -1.01 3.01
CA SER A 209 -4.27 -0.31 4.06
C SER A 209 -2.81 -0.73 4.08
N VAL A 210 -2.55 -2.05 4.15
CA VAL A 210 -1.20 -2.64 4.12
C VAL A 210 -0.46 -2.32 2.83
N ARG A 211 -1.12 -2.41 1.66
CA ARG A 211 -0.51 -2.05 0.39
C ARG A 211 -0.11 -0.57 0.35
N SER A 212 -1.00 0.32 0.78
CA SER A 212 -0.72 1.76 0.82
C SER A 212 0.47 2.06 1.73
N TYR A 213 0.52 1.41 2.89
CA TYR A 213 1.60 1.51 3.86
C TYR A 213 2.94 1.05 3.29
N ILE A 214 3.01 -0.19 2.77
CA ILE A 214 4.24 -0.74 2.19
C ILE A 214 4.71 0.09 0.99
N ARG A 215 3.78 0.57 0.16
CA ARG A 215 4.10 1.47 -0.95
C ARG A 215 4.72 2.77 -0.45
N ASN A 216 4.23 3.35 0.65
CA ASN A 216 4.80 4.56 1.23
C ASN A 216 6.29 4.36 1.57
N LEU A 217 6.63 3.30 2.31
CA LEU A 217 8.02 2.94 2.62
C LEU A 217 8.86 2.69 1.36
N ASN A 218 8.26 2.10 0.34
CA ASN A 218 8.93 1.80 -0.93
C ASN A 218 9.08 3.00 -1.88
N THR A 219 8.44 4.14 -1.62
CA THR A 219 8.40 5.25 -2.60
C THR A 219 8.73 6.61 -2.04
N HIS A 220 8.39 6.92 -0.79
CA HIS A 220 8.56 8.25 -0.24
C HIS A 220 10.04 8.55 0.05
N ASP A 221 10.48 9.78 -0.20
CA ASP A 221 11.91 10.15 -0.12
C ASP A 221 12.45 10.04 1.32
N ALA A 222 11.62 10.36 2.32
CA ALA A 222 11.94 10.19 3.75
C ALA A 222 12.37 8.76 4.16
N TYR A 223 12.09 7.73 3.35
CA TYR A 223 12.48 6.34 3.60
C TYR A 223 13.58 5.86 2.65
N GLN A 224 14.38 6.77 2.10
CA GLN A 224 15.51 6.41 1.26
C GLN A 224 16.51 5.52 2.01
N ASP A 225 16.82 5.85 3.26
CA ASP A 225 17.79 5.09 4.07
C ASP A 225 17.31 3.67 4.33
N LEU A 226 16.02 3.47 4.61
CA LEU A 226 15.42 2.13 4.71
C LEU A 226 15.66 1.32 3.43
N ARG A 227 15.42 1.93 2.27
CA ARG A 227 15.62 1.25 0.98
C ARG A 227 17.09 1.00 0.67
N GLN A 228 17.98 1.86 1.15
CA GLN A 228 19.42 1.73 1.00
C GLN A 228 19.95 0.55 1.84
N ILE A 229 19.59 0.49 3.12
CA ILE A 229 19.92 -0.64 4.01
C ILE A 229 19.41 -1.95 3.41
N ARG A 230 18.18 -1.96 2.88
CA ARG A 230 17.62 -3.14 2.22
C ARG A 230 18.43 -3.57 0.98
N ALA A 231 18.88 -2.62 0.17
CA ALA A 231 19.69 -2.90 -1.01
C ALA A 231 21.07 -3.46 -0.63
N GLU A 232 21.68 -2.97 0.46
CA GLU A 232 22.93 -3.49 1.00
C GLU A 232 22.78 -4.93 1.50
N LEU A 233 21.69 -5.24 2.21
CA LEU A 233 21.39 -6.61 2.63
C LEU A 233 21.22 -7.55 1.43
N ARG A 234 20.51 -7.12 0.37
CA ARG A 234 20.38 -7.87 -0.88
C ARG A 234 21.75 -8.14 -1.52
N GLN A 235 22.58 -7.11 -1.65
CA GLN A 235 23.91 -7.22 -2.25
C GLN A 235 24.82 -8.18 -1.46
N ALA A 236 24.71 -8.16 -0.14
CA ALA A 236 25.43 -9.06 0.76
C ALA A 236 24.80 -10.47 0.87
N SER A 237 23.70 -10.76 0.16
CA SER A 237 22.92 -12.00 0.29
C SER A 237 22.48 -12.30 1.73
N LEU A 238 22.26 -11.25 2.52
CA LEU A 238 21.77 -11.34 3.90
C LEU A 238 20.23 -11.29 3.94
N PRO A 239 19.60 -11.96 4.91
CA PRO A 239 18.15 -11.88 5.09
C PRO A 239 17.70 -10.44 5.37
N ILE A 240 16.68 -9.98 4.64
CA ILE A 240 16.03 -8.70 4.94
C ILE A 240 15.15 -8.91 6.17
N THR A 241 15.64 -8.45 7.33
CA THR A 241 14.95 -8.56 8.63
C THR A 241 14.53 -7.20 9.15
N ALA A 242 13.61 -7.18 10.13
CA ALA A 242 13.04 -5.93 10.65
C ALA A 242 14.09 -5.04 11.33
N GLN A 243 14.93 -5.61 12.20
CA GLN A 243 15.85 -4.85 13.06
C GLN A 243 16.79 -3.94 12.26
N PRO A 244 17.52 -4.41 11.22
CA PRO A 244 18.33 -3.52 10.39
C PRO A 244 17.54 -2.37 9.75
N LEU A 245 16.34 -2.65 9.25
CA LEU A 245 15.53 -1.64 8.56
C LEU A 245 14.97 -0.57 9.49
N THR A 246 14.89 -0.83 10.81
CA THR A 246 14.44 0.19 11.76
C THR A 246 15.31 1.44 11.73
N HIS A 247 16.63 1.30 11.51
CA HIS A 247 17.54 2.43 11.40
C HIS A 247 17.20 3.38 10.23
N GLY A 248 16.48 2.90 9.20
CA GLY A 248 16.01 3.72 8.09
C GLY A 248 14.67 4.43 8.33
N LEU A 249 14.11 4.35 9.55
CA LEU A 249 12.80 4.92 9.92
C LEU A 249 12.90 6.20 10.77
N MET A 250 14.05 6.86 10.82
CA MET A 250 14.24 8.09 11.61
C MET A 250 13.21 9.18 11.31
N SER A 251 12.81 9.31 10.04
CA SER A 251 11.81 10.30 9.60
C SER A 251 10.36 9.80 9.72
N TYR A 252 10.13 8.58 10.24
CA TYR A 252 8.78 8.03 10.38
C TYR A 252 8.02 8.68 11.53
N SER A 253 8.72 9.02 12.62
CA SER A 253 8.15 9.63 13.82
C SER A 253 8.93 10.88 14.18
N GLU A 254 8.23 11.92 14.65
CA GLU A 254 8.85 13.13 15.24
C GLU A 254 9.74 12.80 16.44
N ARG A 255 9.53 11.64 17.07
CA ARG A 255 10.36 11.11 18.17
C ARG A 255 11.72 10.60 17.72
N GLY A 256 11.95 10.43 16.41
CA GLY A 256 13.26 10.04 15.85
C GLY A 256 13.83 8.76 16.48
N GLU A 257 14.98 8.87 17.16
CA GLU A 257 15.70 7.73 17.73
C GLU A 257 14.90 6.99 18.81
N ASP A 258 14.15 7.70 19.66
CA ASP A 258 13.33 7.08 20.71
C ASP A 258 12.28 6.14 20.12
N TYR A 259 11.76 6.47 18.93
CA TYR A 259 10.85 5.59 18.19
C TYR A 259 11.57 4.31 17.74
N ILE A 260 12.83 4.41 17.29
CA ILE A 260 13.63 3.25 16.87
C ILE A 260 13.93 2.32 18.04
N VAL A 261 14.24 2.88 19.21
CA VAL A 261 14.48 2.10 20.44
C VAL A 261 13.21 1.34 20.84
N GLU A 262 12.06 2.03 20.87
CA GLU A 262 10.78 1.40 21.19
C GLU A 262 10.41 0.30 20.19
N LEU A 263 10.60 0.56 18.89
CA LEU A 263 10.29 -0.39 17.85
C LEU A 263 11.14 -1.66 17.97
N ASN A 264 12.44 -1.52 18.23
CA ASN A 264 13.33 -2.67 18.45
C ASN A 264 12.98 -3.44 19.74
N GLN A 265 12.55 -2.74 20.79
CA GLN A 265 12.04 -3.39 22.00
C GLN A 265 10.78 -4.21 21.70
N MET A 266 9.82 -3.65 20.98
CA MET A 266 8.60 -4.34 20.59
C MET A 266 8.89 -5.53 19.68
N ILE A 267 9.82 -5.39 18.72
CA ILE A 267 10.27 -6.51 17.88
C ILE A 267 10.79 -7.64 18.76
N ARG A 268 11.71 -7.36 19.69
CA ARG A 268 12.32 -8.38 20.55
C ARG A 268 11.28 -9.12 21.40
N VAL A 269 10.39 -8.38 22.06
CA VAL A 269 9.40 -8.94 22.98
C VAL A 269 8.35 -9.79 22.27
N ASN A 270 7.95 -9.42 21.06
CA ASN A 270 6.84 -10.07 20.36
C ASN A 270 7.30 -11.09 19.31
N LEU A 271 8.61 -11.23 19.08
CA LEU A 271 9.14 -12.17 18.08
C LEU A 271 8.68 -13.62 18.29
N PRO A 272 8.58 -14.17 19.51
CA PRO A 272 8.06 -15.53 19.72
C PRO A 272 6.61 -15.69 19.22
N ILE A 273 5.74 -14.73 19.55
CA ILE A 273 4.32 -14.75 19.12
C ILE A 273 4.22 -14.63 17.61
N ILE A 274 5.02 -13.76 16.98
CA ILE A 274 5.03 -13.60 15.52
C ILE A 274 5.47 -14.91 14.83
N ARG A 275 6.46 -15.63 15.40
CA ARG A 275 6.90 -16.92 14.85
C ARG A 275 5.80 -17.98 14.95
N GLU A 276 5.17 -18.10 16.12
CA GLU A 276 4.04 -19.01 16.33
C GLU A 276 2.91 -18.75 15.31
N VAL A 277 2.54 -17.48 15.11
CA VAL A 277 1.53 -17.11 14.12
C VAL A 277 1.96 -17.52 12.71
N ARG A 278 3.20 -17.25 12.29
CA ARG A 278 3.68 -17.68 10.95
C ARG A 278 3.62 -19.19 10.75
N GLU A 279 4.09 -19.96 11.73
CA GLU A 279 4.10 -21.43 11.68
C GLU A 279 2.68 -21.99 11.54
N SER A 280 1.70 -21.34 12.19
CA SER A 280 0.28 -21.69 12.03
C SER A 280 -0.26 -21.40 10.62
N PHE A 281 0.23 -20.36 9.95
CA PHE A 281 -0.17 -20.04 8.57
C PHE A 281 0.44 -20.98 7.54
N GLU A 282 1.71 -21.32 7.71
CA GLU A 282 2.43 -22.24 6.83
C GLU A 282 1.81 -23.65 6.87
N SER A 283 1.58 -24.16 8.07
CA SER A 283 0.94 -25.48 8.27
C SER A 283 -0.47 -25.57 7.68
N ASN A 284 -1.29 -24.52 7.83
CA ASN A 284 -2.63 -24.47 7.23
C ASN A 284 -2.62 -24.36 5.70
N SER A 285 -1.61 -23.69 5.13
CA SER A 285 -1.48 -23.55 3.67
C SER A 285 -1.08 -24.87 3.01
N ASP A 286 -0.19 -25.63 3.64
CA ASP A 286 0.24 -26.94 3.15
C ASP A 286 -0.90 -27.96 3.18
N HIS A 287 -1.74 -27.93 4.23
CA HIS A 287 -2.89 -28.82 4.33
C HIS A 287 -3.96 -28.55 3.25
N ASN A 288 -4.21 -27.28 2.94
CA ASN A 288 -5.15 -26.88 1.89
C ASN A 288 -4.66 -27.23 0.47
N ASN A 289 -3.35 -27.17 0.22
CA ASN A 289 -2.77 -27.57 -1.07
C ASN A 289 -2.76 -29.10 -1.28
N GLN A 290 -2.58 -29.88 -0.22
CA GLN A 290 -2.66 -31.35 -0.29
C GLN A 290 -4.09 -31.83 -0.55
N THR A 291 -5.08 -31.20 0.08
CA THR A 291 -6.51 -31.53 -0.14
C THR A 291 -7.02 -31.07 -1.51
N ALA A 292 -6.54 -29.94 -2.03
CA ALA A 292 -6.88 -29.46 -3.37
C ALA A 292 -6.24 -30.27 -4.51
N SER A 293 -5.13 -30.97 -4.26
CA SER A 293 -4.46 -31.83 -5.24
C SER A 293 -5.01 -33.28 -5.26
N ALA A 294 -5.90 -33.60 -4.33
CA ALA A 294 -6.50 -34.93 -4.16
C ALA A 294 -7.94 -35.06 -4.71
N ASN A 295 -8.48 -33.98 -5.29
CA ASN A 295 -9.78 -33.93 -5.96
C ASN A 295 -9.62 -33.53 -7.43
#